data_AF-A0A662VPY5-F1
#
_entry.id   AF-A0A662VPY5-F1
#
_cell.length_a   1.000
_cell.length_b   1.000
_cell.length_c   1.000
_cell.angle_alpha   90.00
_cell.angle_beta   90.00
_cell.angle_gamma   90.00
#
_symmetry.space_group_name_H-M   'P 1'
#
loop_
_entity.id
_entity.type
_entity.pdbx_description
1 polymer ?
#
loop_
_entity_poly.entity_id
_entity_poly.type
_entity_poly.pdbx_seq_one_letter_code
_entity_poly.pdbx_strand_id
1 'polypeptide(L)' 'MATQIVFVGHHKKRLLESIRALREYPVRKVVLAVGEQESSGEKKARKIAEELAEELKTVWDIEIVE' A
#
# COMPACT_ATOMS: atom_id res chain seq x y z
N MET A 1 -0.97 17.52 7.92
CA MET A 1 -1.28 16.08 7.81
C MET A 1 -0.32 15.48 6.81
N ALA A 2 0.23 14.31 7.10
CA ALA A 2 1.26 13.68 6.25
C ALA A 2 0.65 12.67 5.28
N THR A 3 1.32 12.51 4.14
CA THR A 3 1.07 11.46 3.15
C THR A 3 2.23 10.49 3.21
N GLN A 4 1.96 9.19 3.36
CA GLN A 4 2.99 8.16 3.37
C GLN A 4 3.01 7.43 2.03
N ILE A 5 4.19 7.30 1.43
CA ILE A 5 4.39 6.49 0.22
C ILE A 5 4.93 5.13 0.64
N VAL A 6 4.37 4.05 0.09
CA VAL A 6 4.75 2.67 0.36
C VAL A 6 4.93 1.92 -0.95
N PHE A 7 6.13 1.40 -1.17
CA PHE A 7 6.43 0.56 -2.32
C PHE A 7 5.94 -0.86 -2.08
N VAL A 8 5.04 -1.34 -2.94
CA VAL A 8 4.40 -2.65 -2.81
C VAL A 8 5.25 -3.71 -3.52
N GLY A 9 5.85 -4.59 -2.73
CA GLY A 9 6.50 -5.81 -3.21
C GLY A 9 5.61 -7.05 -3.07
N HIS A 10 6.24 -8.23 -3.07
CA HIS A 10 5.53 -9.52 -3.05
C HIS A 10 5.05 -9.99 -1.67
N HIS A 11 5.32 -9.25 -0.58
CA HIS A 11 5.11 -9.68 0.81
C HIS A 11 4.01 -8.87 1.52
N LYS A 12 2.75 -9.24 1.29
CA LYS A 12 1.56 -8.57 1.86
C LYS A 12 1.59 -8.40 3.38
N LYS A 13 1.88 -9.47 4.14
CA LYS A 13 1.81 -9.43 5.62
C LYS A 13 2.73 -8.37 6.22
N ARG A 14 3.97 -8.29 5.73
CA ARG A 14 4.97 -7.33 6.20
C ARG A 14 4.56 -5.89 5.87
N LEU A 15 3.98 -5.65 4.69
CA LEU A 15 3.46 -4.33 4.32
C LEU A 15 2.32 -3.90 5.24
N LEU A 16 1.39 -4.82 5.54
CA LEU A 16 0.25 -4.55 6.41
C LEU A 16 0.70 -4.15 7.83
N GLU A 17 1.68 -4.86 8.39
CA GLU A 17 2.22 -4.52 9.71
C GLU A 17 2.89 -3.14 9.72
N SER A 18 3.71 -2.85 8.70
CA SER A 18 4.35 -1.53 8.56
C SER A 18 3.35 -0.40 8.42
N ILE A 19 2.28 -0.57 7.64
CA ILE A 19 1.24 0.46 7.46
C ILE A 19 0.43 0.63 8.75
N ARG A 20 0.16 -0.45 9.48
CA ARG A 20 -0.56 -0.38 10.76
C ARG A 20 0.21 0.42 11.83
N ALA A 21 1.54 0.36 11.82
CA ALA A 21 2.37 1.17 12.70
C ALA A 21 2.20 2.69 12.44
N LEU A 22 1.71 3.09 11.27
CA LEU A 22 1.43 4.50 10.95
C LEU A 22 0.25 5.07 11.77
N ARG A 23 -0.53 4.24 12.47
CA ARG A 23 -1.61 4.71 13.37
C ARG A 23 -1.10 5.64 14.48
N GLU A 24 0.17 5.51 14.86
CA GLU A 24 0.79 6.35 15.88
C GLU A 24 1.17 7.74 15.35
N TYR A 25 1.00 7.97 14.05
CA TYR A 25 1.41 9.19 13.36
C TYR A 25 0.21 9.90 12.72
N PRO A 26 0.28 11.24 12.50
CA PRO A 26 -0.78 12.01 11.86
C PRO A 26 -0.80 11.84 10.33
N VAL A 27 -0.83 10.58 9.88
CA VAL A 27 -0.92 10.18 8.47
C VAL A 27 -2.39 10.05 8.10
N ARG A 28 -2.82 10.80 7.07
CA ARG A 28 -4.21 10.73 6.56
C ARG A 28 -4.30 9.90 5.28
N LYS A 29 -3.26 9.96 4.46
CA LYS A 29 -3.21 9.36 3.13
C LYS A 29 -2.03 8.41 3.00
N VAL A 30 -2.25 7.25 2.40
CA VAL A 30 -1.21 6.28 2.06
C VAL A 30 -1.26 6.03 0.56
N VAL A 31 -0.14 6.25 -0.11
CA VAL A 31 0.04 6.00 -1.54
C VAL A 31 0.80 4.67 -1.69
N LEU A 32 0.15 3.69 -2.30
CA LEU A 32 0.72 2.39 -2.64
C LEU A 32 1.33 2.48 -4.04
N ALA A 33 2.65 2.57 -4.12
CA ALA A 33 3.38 2.58 -5.38
C ALA A 33 3.68 1.15 -5.83
N VAL A 34 3.25 0.79 -7.04
CA VAL A 34 3.46 -0.51 -7.66
C VAL A 34 4.27 -0.31 -8.93
N GLY A 35 5.14 -1.26 -9.31
CA GLY A 35 5.89 -1.14 -10.58
C GLY A 35 4.99 -1.30 -11.81
N GLU A 36 5.40 -0.71 -12.94
CA GLU A 36 4.77 -0.87 -14.25
C GLU A 36 4.60 -2.35 -14.58
N GLN A 37 3.43 -2.79 -15.07
CA GLN A 37 3.06 -4.21 -15.20
C GLN A 37 3.79 -5.00 -16.31
N GLU A 38 5.11 -4.97 -16.35
CA GLU A 38 5.90 -5.61 -17.40
C GLU A 38 6.21 -7.09 -17.08
N SER A 39 6.13 -7.49 -15.81
CA SER A 39 6.49 -8.83 -15.33
C SER A 39 5.37 -9.55 -14.55
N SER A 40 5.50 -10.87 -14.42
CA SER A 40 4.61 -11.70 -13.58
C SER A 40 4.71 -11.34 -12.08
N GLY A 41 5.84 -10.77 -11.65
CA GLY A 41 6.04 -10.25 -10.29
C GLY A 41 5.19 -9.00 -10.02
N GLU A 42 5.13 -8.07 -10.97
CA GLU A 42 4.35 -6.83 -10.83
C GLU A 42 2.84 -7.09 -10.81
N LYS A 43 2.35 -8.07 -11.58
CA LYS A 43 0.94 -8.51 -11.48
C LYS A 43 0.57 -8.99 -10.08
N LYS A 44 1.51 -9.66 -9.40
CA LYS A 44 1.32 -10.10 -8.00
C LYS A 44 1.36 -8.91 -7.04
N ALA A 45 2.28 -7.96 -7.24
CA ALA A 45 2.35 -6.75 -6.44
C ALA A 45 1.08 -5.89 -6.57
N ARG A 46 0.54 -5.74 -7.78
CA ARG A 46 -0.74 -5.06 -8.06
C ARG A 46 -1.89 -5.67 -7.27
N LYS A 47 -2.04 -7.00 -7.34
CA LYS A 47 -3.07 -7.71 -6.58
C LYS A 47 -2.91 -7.50 -5.06
N ILE A 48 -1.68 -7.51 -4.57
CA ILE A 48 -1.40 -7.22 -3.15
C ILE A 48 -1.77 -5.78 -2.79
N ALA A 49 -1.49 -4.80 -3.65
CA ALA A 49 -1.84 -3.40 -3.44
C ALA A 49 -3.36 -3.21 -3.36
N GLU A 50 -4.12 -3.85 -4.26
CA GLU A 50 -5.58 -3.82 -4.26
C GLU A 50 -6.17 -4.45 -2.99
N GLU A 51 -5.65 -5.61 -2.57
CA GLU A 51 -6.09 -6.25 -1.32
C GLU A 51 -5.77 -5.38 -0.09
N LEU A 52 -4.59 -4.74 -0.06
CA LEU A 52 -4.21 -3.83 1.02
C LEU A 52 -5.10 -2.59 1.04
N ALA A 53 -5.42 -2.01 -0.12
CA ALA A 53 -6.30 -0.86 -0.22
C ALA A 53 -7.70 -1.16 0.35
N GLU A 54 -8.28 -2.31 0.01
CA GLU A 54 -9.57 -2.72 0.55
C GLU A 54 -9.56 -2.91 2.07
N GLU A 55 -8.49 -3.46 2.64
CA GLU A 55 -8.35 -3.64 4.09
C GLU A 55 -8.11 -2.31 4.83
N LEU A 56 -7.40 -1.37 4.21
CA LEU A 56 -6.89 -0.17 4.87
C LEU A 56 -7.73 1.09 4.63
N LYS A 57 -8.60 1.11 3.61
CA LYS A 57 -9.49 2.25 3.28
C LYS A 57 -10.43 2.70 4.41
N THR A 58 -10.64 1.83 5.40
CA THR A 58 -11.47 2.14 6.58
C THR A 58 -10.80 3.12 7.55
N VAL A 59 -9.47 3.25 7.48
CA VAL A 59 -8.67 4.05 8.41
C VAL A 59 -7.94 5.18 7.69
N TRP A 60 -7.43 4.91 6.49
CA TRP A 60 -6.66 5.87 5.70
C TRP A 60 -7.29 6.09 4.33
N ASP A 61 -7.03 7.26 3.74
CA ASP A 61 -7.26 7.51 2.32
C ASP A 61 -6.17 6.78 1.51
N ILE A 62 -6.54 5.78 0.70
CA ILE A 62 -5.60 4.95 -0.04
C ILE A 62 -5.63 5.29 -1.53
N GLU A 63 -4.46 5.52 -2.11
CA GLU A 63 -4.28 5.70 -3.56
C GLU A 63 -3.26 4.69 -4.07
N ILE A 64 -3.50 4.09 -5.24
CA ILE A 64 -2.55 3.19 -5.90
C ILE A 64 -1.99 3.92 -7.13
N VAL A 65 -0.67 3.96 -7.26
CA VAL A 65 0.04 4.60 -8.38
C VAL A 65 1.00 3.61 -9.03
N GLU A 66 1.22 3.78 -10.33
CA GLU A 66 2.15 3.02 -11.18
C GLU A 66 3.35 3.90 -11.55
#